data_AF-A0AAF0PL18-F1
#
_entry.id   AF-A0AAF0PL18-F1
#
_cell.length_a   1.000
_cell.length_b   1.000
_cell.length_c   1.000
_cell.angle_alpha   90.00
_cell.angle_beta   90.00
_cell.angle_gamma   90.00
#
_symmetry.space_group_name_H-M   'P 1'
#
loop_
_entity.id
_entity.type
_entity.pdbx_description
1 polymer ?
#
loop_
_entity_poly.entity_id
_entity_poly.type
_entity_poly.pdbx_seq_one_letter_code
_entity_poly.pdbx_strand_id
1 'polypeptide(L)'
;MPVGLHRLMMQIQVPRISILHVVDPAEHSRVSDEKSPTWNKGLIHYGTSNIDVVNAYIAQFEKDMEIFFNARAEEIVPGGMMVFISPFSSYIHLVEFFGSSLMDLVNEGKLDESLVDSFNLPMYFPSPQDMTKVVEKNGCFSIEKMELAYPKSKLVDEIDAKTFIINLRAVLEGLLINHFGSKIAEEVCARTLLKSEEISTWMKANGGKSCQLFVALKRK
;
A
#
# COMPACT_ATOMS: atom_id res chain seq x y z
N MET A 1 21.03 -12.56 -43.89
CA MET A 1 20.80 -12.28 -42.46
C MET A 1 20.94 -10.78 -42.23
N PRO A 2 19.89 -10.09 -41.77
CA PRO A 2 20.08 -8.84 -41.04
C PRO A 2 19.73 -9.05 -39.57
N VAL A 3 20.63 -8.55 -38.74
CA VAL A 3 20.64 -8.64 -37.28
C VAL A 3 19.49 -7.79 -36.75
N GLY A 4 18.42 -8.45 -36.31
CA GLY A 4 17.29 -7.81 -35.65
C GLY A 4 17.72 -7.31 -34.28
N LEU A 5 18.03 -6.02 -34.21
CA LEU A 5 18.23 -5.28 -32.98
C LEU A 5 16.93 -5.35 -32.18
N HIS A 6 16.81 -6.34 -31.28
CA HIS A 6 15.74 -6.41 -30.29
C HIS A 6 15.82 -5.15 -29.42
N ARG A 7 15.07 -4.14 -29.83
CA ARG A 7 14.81 -2.95 -29.02
C ARG A 7 13.93 -3.42 -27.87
N LEU A 8 14.55 -3.92 -26.80
CA LEU A 8 13.90 -4.20 -25.53
C LEU A 8 13.42 -2.84 -25.01
N MET A 9 12.21 -2.44 -25.41
CA MET A 9 11.52 -1.34 -24.75
C MET A 9 11.13 -1.87 -23.37
N MET A 10 12.06 -1.77 -22.42
CA MET A 10 11.70 -1.68 -21.02
C MET A 10 10.87 -0.40 -20.91
N GLN A 11 9.55 -0.53 -21.10
CA GLN A 11 8.64 0.40 -20.46
C GLN A 11 8.77 0.13 -18.97
N ILE A 12 9.77 0.78 -18.36
CA ILE A 12 9.59 1.24 -16.99
C ILE A 12 8.52 2.32 -17.13
N GLN A 13 7.28 1.88 -17.27
CA GLN A 13 6.23 2.56 -16.56
C GLN A 13 6.79 2.49 -15.13
N VAL A 14 7.31 3.60 -14.60
CA VAL A 14 7.01 3.93 -13.23
C VAL A 14 5.57 4.34 -13.41
N PRO A 15 4.61 3.42 -13.23
CA PRO A 15 3.25 3.84 -13.33
C PRO A 15 3.14 5.08 -12.44
N ARG A 16 2.24 5.97 -12.79
CA ARG A 16 1.62 6.85 -11.79
C ARG A 16 0.86 5.98 -10.75
N ILE A 17 1.53 4.95 -10.21
CA ILE A 17 1.22 3.94 -9.21
C ILE A 17 1.62 4.45 -7.83
N SER A 18 2.26 5.62 -7.74
CA SER A 18 2.09 6.46 -6.55
C SER A 18 0.62 6.84 -6.30
N ILE A 19 -0.31 6.48 -7.20
CA ILE A 19 -1.76 6.54 -7.00
C ILE A 19 -2.44 5.22 -7.45
N LEU A 20 -1.85 4.05 -7.17
CA LEU A 20 -2.71 2.93 -6.74
C LEU A 20 -2.81 3.15 -5.23
N HIS A 21 -3.89 3.70 -4.69
CA HIS A 21 -5.24 3.21 -4.84
C HIS A 21 -6.22 4.39 -4.65
N VAL A 22 -6.96 4.78 -5.69
CA VAL A 22 -8.31 5.32 -5.44
C VAL A 22 -9.19 4.09 -5.51
N VAL A 23 -9.48 3.51 -4.35
CA VAL A 23 -10.60 2.57 -4.21
C VAL A 23 -11.82 3.27 -4.80
N ASP A 24 -12.53 2.58 -5.68
CA ASP A 24 -13.86 3.01 -6.12
C ASP A 24 -14.67 3.38 -4.87
N PRO A 25 -15.17 4.62 -4.72
CA PRO A 25 -15.96 5.05 -3.57
C PRO A 25 -17.09 4.07 -3.21
N ALA A 26 -17.59 3.30 -4.18
CA ALA A 26 -18.61 2.28 -3.95
C ALA A 26 -18.14 1.09 -3.07
N GLU A 27 -16.86 0.71 -3.10
CA GLU A 27 -16.34 -0.46 -2.35
C GLU A 27 -15.78 -0.08 -0.97
N HIS A 28 -15.50 1.21 -0.73
CA HIS A 28 -15.22 1.78 0.61
C HIS A 28 -16.39 1.57 1.58
N SER A 29 -17.59 1.31 1.06
CA SER A 29 -18.83 1.17 1.83
C SER A 29 -18.93 -0.07 2.72
N ARG A 30 -18.19 -1.15 2.45
CA ARG A 30 -18.37 -2.42 3.20
C ARG A 30 -17.60 -2.48 4.51
N VAL A 31 -16.40 -1.91 4.55
CA VAL A 31 -15.53 -1.85 5.75
C VAL A 31 -15.93 -0.75 6.74
N SER A 32 -16.85 0.12 6.34
CA SER A 32 -17.30 1.29 7.11
C SER A 32 -18.72 1.14 7.69
N ASP A 33 -19.37 -0.02 7.49
CA ASP A 33 -20.68 -0.34 8.09
C ASP A 33 -20.49 -1.02 9.45
N GLU A 34 -20.95 -0.37 10.53
CA GLU A 34 -20.87 -0.84 11.92
C GLU A 34 -21.46 -2.26 12.11
N LYS A 35 -22.43 -2.64 11.28
CA LYS A 35 -23.09 -3.95 11.35
C LYS A 35 -22.39 -5.02 10.52
N SER A 36 -21.36 -4.65 9.76
CA SER A 36 -20.60 -5.58 8.92
C SER A 36 -19.56 -6.35 9.75
N PRO A 37 -19.33 -7.65 9.47
CA PRO A 37 -18.18 -8.36 10.04
C PRO A 37 -16.84 -7.72 9.66
N THR A 38 -16.82 -6.88 8.62
CA THR A 38 -15.65 -6.14 8.15
C THR A 38 -15.53 -4.74 8.78
N TRP A 39 -16.27 -4.42 9.83
CA TRP A 39 -16.13 -3.14 10.52
C TRP A 39 -14.74 -3.03 11.18
N ASN A 40 -13.96 -2.04 10.75
CA ASN A 40 -12.58 -1.84 11.20
C ASN A 40 -12.45 -0.86 12.37
N LYS A 41 -13.15 -1.15 13.47
CA LYS A 41 -13.26 -0.22 14.62
C LYS A 41 -11.88 0.19 15.16
N GLY A 42 -11.67 1.50 15.35
CA GLY A 42 -10.48 2.10 15.94
C GLY A 42 -9.20 1.95 15.12
N LEU A 43 -9.30 1.44 13.89
CA LEU A 43 -8.19 1.17 13.01
C LEU A 43 -8.44 1.82 11.65
N ILE A 44 -7.35 2.26 11.00
CA ILE A 44 -7.43 2.93 9.70
C ILE A 44 -6.96 2.06 8.54
N HIS A 45 -6.61 0.81 8.82
CA HIS A 45 -6.06 -0.14 7.86
C HIS A 45 -6.32 -1.57 8.35
N TYR A 46 -6.15 -2.58 7.49
CA TYR A 46 -6.32 -3.96 7.91
C TYR A 46 -5.23 -4.34 8.91
N GLY A 47 -5.61 -4.51 10.17
CA GLY A 47 -4.79 -5.20 11.16
C GLY A 47 -4.75 -6.70 10.88
N THR A 48 -3.95 -7.43 11.66
CA THR A 48 -3.88 -8.90 11.57
C THR A 48 -4.93 -9.62 12.44
N SER A 49 -5.71 -8.88 13.22
CA SER A 49 -6.61 -9.42 14.23
C SER A 49 -8.02 -9.76 13.72
N ASN A 50 -8.52 -9.09 12.67
CA ASN A 50 -9.83 -9.36 12.08
C ASN A 50 -9.68 -9.94 10.67
N ILE A 51 -9.93 -11.24 10.53
CA ILE A 51 -9.80 -11.96 9.25
C ILE A 51 -10.81 -11.49 8.19
N ASP A 52 -12.00 -11.04 8.59
CA ASP A 52 -13.01 -10.57 7.65
C ASP A 52 -12.59 -9.24 7.01
N VAL A 53 -11.99 -8.33 7.78
CA VAL A 53 -11.38 -7.10 7.26
C VAL A 53 -10.24 -7.45 6.30
N VAL A 54 -9.34 -8.36 6.67
CA VAL A 54 -8.24 -8.80 5.79
C VAL A 54 -8.77 -9.37 4.48
N ASN A 55 -9.80 -10.22 4.54
CA ASN A 55 -10.42 -10.83 3.36
C ASN A 55 -11.08 -9.78 2.46
N ALA A 56 -11.69 -8.72 3.02
CA ALA A 56 -12.26 -7.64 2.24
C ALA A 56 -11.17 -6.88 1.44
N TYR A 57 -10.04 -6.59 2.08
CA TYR A 57 -8.88 -5.99 1.41
C TYR A 57 -8.29 -6.89 0.31
N ILE A 58 -8.17 -8.20 0.57
CA ILE A 58 -7.73 -9.17 -0.44
C ILE A 58 -8.68 -9.21 -1.63
N ALA A 59 -10.00 -9.27 -1.39
CA ALA A 59 -11.00 -9.32 -2.45
C ALA A 59 -10.95 -8.06 -3.32
N GLN A 60 -10.78 -6.89 -2.71
CA GLN A 60 -10.63 -5.63 -3.45
C GLN A 60 -9.34 -5.62 -4.28
N PHE A 61 -8.21 -6.05 -3.69
CA PHE A 61 -6.94 -6.21 -4.41
C PHE A 61 -7.08 -7.13 -5.62
N GLU A 62 -7.73 -8.29 -5.47
CA GLU A 62 -7.93 -9.23 -6.58
C GLU A 62 -8.75 -8.61 -7.73
N LYS A 63 -9.81 -7.88 -7.39
CA LYS A 63 -10.66 -7.17 -8.36
C LYS A 63 -9.86 -6.09 -9.10
N ASP A 64 -9.11 -5.28 -8.37
CA ASP A 64 -8.33 -4.17 -8.94
C ASP A 64 -7.20 -4.69 -9.84
N MET A 65 -6.51 -5.76 -9.43
CA MET A 65 -5.44 -6.37 -10.23
C MET A 65 -5.98 -7.06 -11.48
N GLU A 66 -7.18 -7.64 -11.44
CA GLU A 66 -7.84 -8.19 -12.62
C GLU A 66 -8.09 -7.09 -13.67
N ILE A 67 -8.67 -5.96 -13.26
CA ILE A 67 -8.90 -4.81 -14.14
C ILE A 67 -7.58 -4.27 -14.68
N PHE A 68 -6.58 -4.09 -13.79
CA PHE A 68 -5.27 -3.58 -14.18
C PHE A 68 -4.57 -4.48 -15.20
N PHE A 69 -4.52 -5.79 -14.97
CA PHE A 69 -3.86 -6.72 -15.89
C PHE A 69 -4.61 -6.85 -17.21
N ASN A 70 -5.95 -6.82 -17.20
CA ASN A 70 -6.73 -6.81 -18.44
C ASN A 70 -6.38 -5.58 -19.30
N ALA A 71 -6.36 -4.38 -18.71
CA ALA A 71 -5.97 -3.17 -19.43
C ALA A 71 -4.52 -3.23 -19.95
N ARG A 72 -3.57 -3.68 -19.11
CA ARG A 72 -2.17 -3.81 -19.52
C ARG A 72 -1.97 -4.88 -20.60
N ALA A 73 -2.81 -5.91 -20.64
CA ALA A 73 -2.72 -6.96 -21.65
C ALA A 73 -3.12 -6.48 -23.06
N GLU A 74 -3.96 -5.43 -23.15
CA GLU A 74 -4.34 -4.76 -24.40
C GLU A 74 -3.25 -3.79 -24.88
N GLU A 75 -2.57 -3.12 -23.95
CA GLU A 75 -1.56 -2.10 -24.26
C GLU A 75 -0.16 -2.69 -24.56
N ILE A 76 0.19 -3.79 -23.89
CA ILE A 76 1.52 -4.40 -23.98
C ILE A 76 1.53 -5.47 -25.08
N VAL A 77 2.45 -5.34 -26.04
CA VAL A 77 2.64 -6.30 -27.13
C VAL A 77 3.08 -7.68 -26.63
N PRO A 78 2.77 -8.78 -27.35
CA PRO A 78 3.28 -10.11 -27.02
C PRO A 78 4.81 -10.13 -26.89
N GLY A 79 5.31 -10.77 -25.84
CA GLY A 79 6.72 -10.77 -25.46
C GLY A 79 7.21 -9.49 -24.76
N GLY A 80 6.37 -8.46 -24.65
CA GLY A 80 6.65 -7.23 -23.90
C GLY A 80 6.77 -7.49 -22.39
N MET A 81 7.55 -6.65 -21.71
CA MET A 81 7.85 -6.79 -20.28
C MET A 81 7.11 -5.72 -19.47
N MET A 82 6.66 -6.10 -18.28
CA MET A 82 6.13 -5.20 -17.26
C MET A 82 6.84 -5.47 -15.94
N VAL A 83 7.20 -4.41 -15.22
CA VAL A 83 7.77 -4.51 -13.88
C VAL A 83 6.80 -3.90 -12.89
N PHE A 84 6.49 -4.66 -11.84
CA PHE A 84 5.67 -4.23 -10.72
C PHE A 84 6.51 -4.21 -9.46
N ILE A 85 6.43 -3.10 -8.71
CA ILE A 85 7.11 -2.90 -7.44
C ILE A 85 6.08 -2.43 -6.43
N SER A 86 5.91 -3.17 -5.34
CA SER A 86 5.01 -2.79 -4.24
C SER A 86 5.76 -2.78 -2.91
N PRO A 87 5.43 -1.87 -1.99
CA PRO A 87 5.82 -2.03 -0.59
C PRO A 87 5.33 -3.38 -0.04
N PHE A 88 6.09 -3.96 0.88
CA PHE A 88 5.76 -5.23 1.52
C PHE A 88 5.86 -5.14 3.05
N SER A 89 4.85 -5.73 3.73
CA SER A 89 4.66 -6.01 5.17
C SER A 89 5.00 -4.92 6.19
N SER A 90 6.23 -4.39 6.18
CA SER A 90 6.74 -3.33 7.06
C SER A 90 5.90 -2.05 7.05
N TYR A 91 5.20 -1.76 5.95
CA TYR A 91 4.39 -0.54 5.82
C TYR A 91 3.04 -0.61 6.56
N ILE A 92 2.51 -1.82 6.81
CA ILE A 92 1.24 -2.01 7.56
C ILE A 92 1.40 -1.45 8.97
N HIS A 93 2.44 -1.89 9.68
CA HIS A 93 2.72 -1.44 11.04
C HIS A 93 3.08 0.05 11.13
N LEU A 94 3.65 0.61 10.08
CA LEU A 94 3.99 2.04 10.08
C LEU A 94 2.76 2.93 9.93
N VAL A 95 1.73 2.43 9.25
CA VAL A 95 0.41 3.07 9.18
C VAL A 95 -0.33 2.98 10.54
N GLU A 96 -0.08 1.95 11.35
CA GLU A 96 -0.66 1.83 12.69
C GLU A 96 -0.27 3.01 13.60
N PHE A 97 0.90 3.62 13.42
CA PHE A 97 1.28 4.81 14.19
C PHE A 97 0.42 6.04 13.86
N PHE A 98 -0.03 6.19 12.62
CA PHE A 98 -1.01 7.21 12.25
C PHE A 98 -2.37 6.91 12.88
N GLY A 99 -2.82 5.65 12.83
CA GLY A 99 -4.05 5.21 13.49
C GLY A 99 -4.03 5.49 15.00
N SER A 100 -2.92 5.14 15.66
CA SER A 100 -2.69 5.45 17.08
C SER A 100 -2.74 6.95 17.37
N SER A 101 -2.11 7.79 16.53
CA SER A 101 -2.18 9.25 16.69
C SER A 101 -3.59 9.82 16.50
N LEU A 102 -4.44 9.21 15.66
CA LEU A 102 -5.86 9.56 15.57
C LEU A 102 -6.61 9.16 16.85
N MET A 103 -6.36 7.97 17.39
CA MET A 103 -6.98 7.53 18.64
C MET A 103 -6.55 8.38 19.84
N ASP A 104 -5.32 8.91 19.86
CA ASP A 104 -4.90 9.90 20.87
C ASP A 104 -5.79 11.15 20.83
N LEU A 105 -6.15 11.63 19.62
CA LEU A 105 -7.06 12.77 19.45
C LEU A 105 -8.49 12.44 19.90
N VAL A 106 -8.95 11.20 19.66
CA VAL A 106 -10.25 10.73 20.16
C VAL A 106 -10.27 10.72 21.69
N ASN A 107 -9.24 10.14 22.31
CA ASN A 107 -9.11 10.08 23.79
C ASN A 107 -9.03 11.47 24.44
N GLU A 108 -8.51 12.47 23.72
CA GLU A 108 -8.50 13.87 24.15
C GLU A 108 -9.81 14.64 23.87
N GLY A 109 -10.80 13.99 23.25
CA GLY A 109 -12.07 14.62 22.85
C GLY A 109 -11.94 15.63 21.71
N LYS A 110 -10.85 15.56 20.93
CA LYS A 110 -10.58 16.45 19.79
C LYS A 110 -11.06 15.90 18.45
N LEU A 111 -11.38 14.61 18.41
CA LEU A 111 -11.86 13.90 17.24
C LEU A 111 -12.97 12.92 17.65
N ASP A 112 -14.00 12.79 16.84
CA ASP A 112 -15.05 11.79 17.04
C ASP A 112 -14.52 10.41 16.60
N GLU A 113 -14.67 9.39 17.44
CA GLU A 113 -14.25 8.01 17.14
C GLU A 113 -14.93 7.50 15.86
N SER A 114 -16.18 7.88 15.60
CA SER A 114 -16.91 7.48 14.40
C SER A 114 -16.26 7.96 13.10
N LEU A 115 -15.51 9.07 13.13
CA LEU A 115 -14.74 9.54 11.99
C LEU A 115 -13.52 8.66 11.74
N VAL A 116 -12.91 8.10 12.79
CA VAL A 116 -11.81 7.13 12.67
C VAL A 116 -12.35 5.80 12.17
N ASP A 117 -13.45 5.32 12.75
CA ASP A 117 -14.10 4.05 12.41
C ASP A 117 -14.57 3.98 10.95
N SER A 118 -14.93 5.12 10.36
CA SER A 118 -15.34 5.25 8.96
C SER A 118 -14.18 5.48 7.99
N PHE A 119 -12.96 5.68 8.49
CA PHE A 119 -11.79 5.94 7.67
C PHE A 119 -10.97 4.66 7.47
N ASN A 120 -10.92 4.18 6.23
CA ASN A 120 -10.07 3.05 5.86
C ASN A 120 -9.14 3.47 4.72
N LEU A 121 -7.83 3.22 4.91
CA LEU A 121 -6.83 3.49 3.90
C LEU A 121 -7.00 2.52 2.74
N PRO A 122 -7.06 3.03 1.50
CA PRO A 122 -7.41 2.23 0.33
C PRO A 122 -6.26 1.32 -0.14
N MET A 123 -5.28 0.97 0.70
CA MET A 123 -4.05 0.31 0.27
C MET A 123 -4.01 -1.15 0.68
N TYR A 124 -3.63 -2.06 -0.23
CA TYR A 124 -3.26 -3.43 0.11
C TYR A 124 -1.79 -3.70 -0.19
N PHE A 125 -1.10 -4.44 0.69
CA PHE A 125 0.30 -4.82 0.50
C PHE A 125 0.38 -6.33 0.21
N PRO A 126 0.41 -6.74 -1.07
CA PRO A 126 0.30 -8.14 -1.45
C PRO A 126 1.53 -8.96 -1.11
N SER A 127 1.31 -10.20 -0.71
CA SER A 127 2.36 -11.22 -0.63
C SER A 127 2.74 -11.76 -2.01
N PRO A 128 3.91 -12.42 -2.13
CA PRO A 128 4.23 -13.18 -3.34
C PRO A 128 3.13 -14.16 -3.75
N GLN A 129 2.44 -14.77 -2.78
CA GLN A 129 1.33 -15.69 -3.01
C GLN A 129 0.11 -14.97 -3.59
N ASP A 130 -0.28 -13.83 -3.02
CA ASP A 130 -1.41 -13.03 -3.52
C ASP A 130 -1.15 -12.57 -4.95
N MET A 131 0.07 -12.09 -5.21
CA MET A 131 0.48 -11.64 -6.54
C MET A 131 0.53 -12.79 -7.55
N THR A 132 1.03 -13.96 -7.15
CA THR A 132 1.03 -15.16 -8.01
C THR A 132 -0.40 -15.53 -8.40
N LYS A 133 -1.31 -15.56 -7.42
CA LYS A 133 -2.73 -15.89 -7.64
C LYS A 133 -3.38 -14.97 -8.67
N VAL A 134 -3.21 -13.65 -8.56
CA VAL A 134 -3.84 -12.70 -9.50
C VAL A 134 -3.24 -12.77 -10.90
N VAL A 135 -1.93 -13.01 -11.04
CA VAL A 135 -1.26 -13.16 -12.35
C VAL A 135 -1.70 -14.46 -13.04
N GLU A 136 -1.74 -15.56 -12.30
CA GLU A 136 -2.19 -16.85 -12.82
C GLU A 136 -3.67 -16.82 -13.22
N LYS A 137 -4.53 -16.21 -12.40
CA LYS A 137 -5.96 -16.02 -12.69
C LYS A 137 -6.18 -15.22 -13.97
N ASN A 138 -5.46 -14.12 -14.16
CA ASN A 138 -5.56 -13.29 -15.37
C ASN A 138 -5.07 -14.03 -16.63
N GLY A 139 -3.97 -14.78 -16.51
CA GLY A 139 -3.49 -15.66 -17.57
C GLY A 139 -2.81 -14.95 -18.75
N CYS A 140 -2.87 -13.62 -18.89
CA CYS A 140 -2.26 -12.88 -20.00
C CYS A 140 -0.74 -12.70 -19.86
N PHE A 141 -0.19 -12.88 -18.66
CA PHE A 141 1.23 -12.69 -18.36
C PHE A 141 1.87 -13.97 -17.77
N SER A 142 3.18 -14.14 -17.96
CA SER A 142 4.03 -15.08 -17.22
C SER A 142 4.90 -14.33 -16.21
N ILE A 143 5.16 -14.96 -15.07
CA ILE A 143 6.10 -14.43 -14.07
C ILE A 143 7.52 -14.84 -14.50
N GLU A 144 8.34 -13.87 -14.89
CA GLU A 144 9.75 -14.11 -15.24
C GLU A 144 10.65 -14.04 -14.00
N LYS A 145 10.29 -13.18 -13.05
CA LYS A 145 11.00 -13.06 -11.77
C LYS A 145 10.06 -12.53 -10.70
N MET A 146 10.15 -13.10 -9.50
CA MET A 146 9.48 -12.56 -8.31
C MET A 146 10.42 -12.69 -7.12
N GLU A 147 10.70 -11.59 -6.44
CA GLU A 147 11.58 -11.58 -5.28
C GLU A 147 11.21 -10.48 -4.28
N LEU A 148 11.52 -10.73 -3.01
CA LEU A 148 11.51 -9.70 -2.00
C LEU A 148 12.85 -8.96 -2.05
N ALA A 149 12.80 -7.73 -2.56
CA ALA A 149 13.94 -6.83 -2.63
C ALA A 149 14.06 -6.02 -1.34
N TYR A 150 15.29 -5.89 -0.86
CA TYR A 150 15.64 -5.01 0.25
C TYR A 150 16.54 -3.93 -0.33
N PRO A 151 16.00 -2.77 -0.73
CA PRO A 151 16.80 -1.69 -1.30
C PRO A 151 17.89 -1.31 -0.29
N LYS A 152 19.14 -1.72 -0.57
CA LYS A 152 20.31 -1.24 0.15
C LYS A 152 20.59 0.16 -0.38
N SER A 153 19.94 1.15 0.21
CA SER A 153 20.39 2.52 0.10
C SER A 153 21.89 2.57 0.49
N LYS A 154 22.77 2.88 -0.46
CA LYS A 154 24.18 3.22 -0.16
C LYS A 154 24.35 4.70 0.24
N LEU A 155 23.28 5.48 0.22
CA LEU A 155 23.27 6.95 0.32
C LEU A 155 22.59 7.48 1.58
N VAL A 156 21.86 6.62 2.28
CA VAL A 156 21.15 6.90 3.51
C VAL A 156 21.44 5.70 4.38
N ASP A 157 22.03 5.92 5.55
CA ASP A 157 21.92 4.98 6.67
C ASP A 157 20.45 4.56 6.86
N GLU A 158 20.15 3.52 7.65
CA GLU A 158 18.78 3.10 8.00
C GLU A 158 17.78 4.26 7.87
N ILE A 159 16.73 4.14 7.03
CA ILE A 159 15.74 5.22 6.87
C ILE A 159 15.28 5.59 8.27
N ASP A 160 15.68 6.76 8.75
CA ASP A 160 15.31 7.16 10.09
C ASP A 160 13.80 7.37 10.12
N ALA A 161 13.18 7.08 11.27
CA ALA A 161 11.74 7.11 11.39
C ALA A 161 11.15 8.46 10.95
N LYS A 162 11.86 9.57 11.16
CA LYS A 162 11.43 10.90 10.75
C LYS A 162 11.31 11.02 9.24
N THR A 163 12.33 10.59 8.51
CA THR A 163 12.33 10.57 7.04
C THR A 163 11.21 9.69 6.51
N PHE A 164 10.98 8.54 7.14
CA PHE A 164 9.86 7.68 6.78
C PHE A 164 8.50 8.39 6.97
N ILE A 165 8.25 8.98 8.15
CA ILE A 165 6.97 9.65 8.46
C ILE A 165 6.73 10.83 7.52
N ILE A 166 7.78 11.58 7.15
CA ILE A 166 7.67 12.68 6.17
C ILE A 166 7.23 12.13 4.81
N ASN A 167 7.82 11.03 4.34
CA ASN A 167 7.41 10.40 3.08
C ASN A 167 5.99 9.85 3.15
N LEU A 168 5.62 9.20 4.26
CA LEU A 168 4.28 8.66 4.42
C LEU A 168 3.23 9.77 4.55
N ARG A 169 3.55 10.89 5.22
CA ARG A 169 2.73 12.11 5.22
C ARG A 169 2.45 12.56 3.78
N ALA A 170 3.46 12.66 2.93
CA ALA A 170 3.25 13.10 1.54
C ALA A 170 2.29 12.18 0.76
N VAL A 171 2.20 10.90 1.12
CA VAL A 171 1.26 9.92 0.54
C VAL A 171 -0.14 10.06 1.15
N LEU A 172 -0.23 10.22 2.47
CA LEU A 172 -1.49 10.16 3.21
C LEU A 172 -2.20 11.51 3.36
N GLU A 173 -1.48 12.63 3.27
CA GLU A 173 -1.98 13.97 3.61
C GLU A 173 -3.26 14.33 2.84
N GLY A 174 -3.32 14.03 1.53
CA GLY A 174 -4.53 14.28 0.74
C GLY A 174 -5.75 13.49 1.25
N LEU A 175 -5.56 12.22 1.62
CA LEU A 175 -6.63 11.37 2.15
C LEU A 175 -7.10 11.86 3.53
N LEU A 176 -6.15 12.21 4.39
CA LEU A 176 -6.43 12.71 5.74
C LEU A 176 -7.14 14.07 5.70
N ILE A 177 -6.71 15.00 4.84
CA ILE A 177 -7.35 16.30 4.68
C ILE A 177 -8.79 16.14 4.17
N ASN A 178 -9.01 15.26 3.19
CA ASN A 178 -10.33 15.06 2.62
C ASN A 178 -11.35 14.49 3.63
N HIS A 179 -10.90 13.61 4.54
CA HIS A 179 -11.78 12.95 5.50
C HIS A 179 -11.90 13.70 6.84
N PHE A 180 -10.78 14.17 7.41
CA PHE A 180 -10.73 14.76 8.74
C PHE A 180 -10.59 16.29 8.74
N GLY A 181 -10.32 16.90 7.58
CA GLY A 181 -10.00 18.32 7.46
C GLY A 181 -8.52 18.64 7.73
N SER A 182 -8.06 19.79 7.22
CA SER A 182 -6.65 20.18 7.24
C SER A 182 -6.05 20.26 8.65
N LYS A 183 -6.79 20.82 9.61
CA LYS A 183 -6.32 20.97 10.99
C LYS A 183 -6.02 19.62 11.66
N ILE A 184 -6.89 18.62 11.47
CA ILE A 184 -6.69 17.28 12.04
C ILE A 184 -5.58 16.55 11.31
N ALA A 185 -5.51 16.67 9.98
CA ALA A 185 -4.44 16.07 9.18
C ALA A 185 -3.04 16.60 9.57
N GLU A 186 -2.91 17.89 9.83
CA GLU A 186 -1.65 18.49 10.29
C GLU A 186 -1.28 18.01 11.70
N GLU A 187 -2.24 18.03 12.63
CA GLU A 187 -2.05 17.60 14.02
C GLU A 187 -1.66 16.11 14.11
N VAL A 188 -2.33 15.23 13.37
CA VAL A 188 -2.00 13.79 13.40
C VAL A 188 -0.58 13.55 12.86
N CYS A 189 -0.21 14.23 11.77
CA CYS A 189 1.14 14.15 11.21
C CYS A 189 2.20 14.62 12.22
N ALA A 190 1.95 15.73 12.91
CA ALA A 190 2.84 16.26 13.94
C ALA A 190 3.00 15.27 15.12
N ARG A 191 1.89 14.68 15.58
CA ARG A 191 1.91 13.67 16.65
C ARG A 191 2.64 12.40 16.26
N THR A 192 2.41 11.91 15.04
CA THR A 192 3.11 10.73 14.54
C THR A 192 4.61 11.00 14.44
N LEU A 193 5.03 12.20 14.04
CA LEU A 193 6.44 12.61 14.05
C LEU A 193 7.06 12.58 15.46
N LEU A 194 6.31 12.93 16.50
CA LEU A 194 6.78 12.84 17.89
C LEU A 194 7.00 11.39 18.36
N LYS A 195 6.35 10.41 17.70
CA LYS A 195 6.56 8.98 17.93
C LYS A 195 7.80 8.43 17.21
N SER A 196 8.66 9.26 16.62
CA SER A 196 9.80 8.80 15.80
C SER A 196 10.78 7.88 16.54
N GLU A 197 11.00 8.08 17.84
CA GLU A 197 11.90 7.21 18.62
C GLU A 197 11.30 5.81 18.84
N GLU A 198 9.99 5.75 19.12
CA GLU A 198 9.25 4.50 19.23
C GLU A 198 9.25 3.75 17.89
N ILE A 199 8.95 4.46 16.81
CA ILE A 199 8.99 3.94 15.44
C ILE A 199 10.39 3.42 15.10
N SER A 200 11.44 4.18 15.45
CA SER A 200 12.83 3.77 15.21
C SER A 200 13.19 2.50 15.98
N THR A 201 12.75 2.39 17.22
CA THR A 201 12.96 1.20 18.06
C THR A 201 12.25 -0.01 17.47
N TRP A 202 10.99 0.16 17.06
CA TRP A 202 10.21 -0.87 16.39
C TRP A 202 10.86 -1.32 15.07
N MET A 203 11.31 -0.37 14.24
CA MET A 203 11.99 -0.67 12.98
C MET A 203 13.25 -1.50 13.23
N LYS A 204 14.10 -1.10 14.19
CA LYS A 204 15.33 -1.86 14.55
C LYS A 204 15.01 -3.27 15.04
N ALA A 205 14.01 -3.43 15.90
CA ALA A 205 13.60 -4.73 16.42
C ALA A 205 13.04 -5.66 15.32
N ASN A 206 12.39 -5.10 14.31
CA ASN A 206 11.74 -5.84 13.22
C ASN A 206 12.58 -5.87 11.93
N GLY A 207 13.91 -5.76 12.08
CA GLY A 207 14.85 -5.98 10.98
C GLY A 207 15.05 -4.80 10.03
N GLY A 208 14.50 -3.61 10.35
CA GLY A 208 14.86 -2.26 9.87
C GLY A 208 14.76 -2.00 8.37
N LYS A 209 14.49 -3.04 7.58
CA LYS A 209 14.63 -2.99 6.13
C LYS A 209 13.24 -2.91 5.52
N SER A 210 12.96 -1.78 4.92
CA SER A 210 11.85 -1.64 3.98
C SER A 210 11.95 -2.78 2.95
N CYS A 211 10.96 -3.67 2.96
CA CYS A 211 10.87 -4.74 2.00
C CYS A 211 9.97 -4.29 0.85
N GLN A 212 10.36 -4.63 -0.38
CA GLN A 212 9.57 -4.40 -1.58
C GLN A 212 9.38 -5.71 -2.31
N LEU A 213 8.15 -5.98 -2.74
CA LEU A 213 7.87 -7.05 -3.68
C LEU A 213 8.24 -6.56 -5.09
N PHE A 214 9.24 -7.18 -5.70
CA PHE A 214 9.61 -6.99 -7.10
C PHE A 214 9.03 -8.12 -7.94
N VAL A 215 8.37 -7.77 -9.05
CA VAL A 215 7.81 -8.73 -9.99
C VAL A 215 8.10 -8.29 -11.41
N ALA A 216 8.77 -9.14 -12.18
CA ALA A 216 8.92 -8.99 -13.62
C ALA A 216 7.95 -9.94 -14.32
N LEU A 217 7.11 -9.39 -15.18
CA LEU A 217 6.09 -10.09 -15.94
C LEU A 217 6.38 -9.97 -17.43
N LYS A 218 6.03 -11.00 -18.20
CA LYS A 218 6.11 -11.00 -19.65
C LYS A 218 4.75 -11.29 -20.25
N ARG A 219 4.34 -10.50 -21.24
CA ARG A 219 3.08 -10.71 -21.98
C ARG A 219 3.19 -11.99 -22.81
N LYS A 220 2.26 -12.92 -22.62
CA LYS A 220 2.15 -14.15 -23.42
C LYS A 220 1.71 -13.85 -24.86
#